data_AF-A0AAD4W3X1-F1
#
_entry.id   AF-A0AAD4W3X1-F1
#
_cell.length_a   1.000
_cell.length_b   1.000
_cell.length_c   1.000
_cell.angle_alpha   90.00
_cell.angle_beta   90.00
_cell.angle_gamma   90.00
#
_symmetry.space_group_name_H-M   'P 1'
#
loop_
_entity.id
_entity.type
_entity.pdbx_description
1 polymer ?
#
loop_
_entity_poly.entity_id
_entity_poly.type
_entity_poly.pdbx_seq_one_letter_code
_entity_poly.pdbx_strand_id
1 'polypeptide(L)'
;MLVRLQQRRNRPSRDYSTPITSNKLDGSNYASWSCGARITITSRRMASWINGKKPAPSLDSAAYAEWEEDNCLVQSWLLNSMTKPIRALFEHGATAYDI
;
A
#
# COMPACT_ATOMS: atom_id res chain seq x y z
N MET A 1 37.26 -2.42 11.66
CA MET A 1 36.36 -3.57 11.89
C MET A 1 35.03 -3.00 12.37
N LEU A 2 34.04 -2.74 11.50
CA LEU A 2 32.93 -3.64 11.14
C LEU A 2 32.50 -4.49 12.35
N VAL A 3 31.29 -4.32 12.89
CA VAL A 3 30.07 -4.85 12.28
C VAL A 3 28.91 -3.85 12.35
N ARG A 4 28.37 -3.56 11.17
CA ARG A 4 27.07 -2.93 10.95
C ARG A 4 26.03 -3.70 11.74
N LEU A 5 25.34 -3.03 12.67
CA LEU A 5 24.09 -3.52 13.24
C LEU A 5 23.17 -3.88 12.07
N GLN A 6 23.00 -5.17 11.82
CA GLN A 6 21.95 -5.68 10.95
C GLN A 6 20.64 -5.23 11.59
N GLN A 7 20.10 -4.11 11.12
CA GLN A 7 18.69 -3.80 11.27
C GLN A 7 17.96 -5.07 10.85
N ARG A 8 17.35 -5.77 11.81
CA ARG A 8 16.42 -6.87 11.53
C ARG A 8 15.51 -6.37 10.42
N ARG A 9 15.58 -7.01 9.25
CA ARG A 9 14.71 -6.74 8.11
C ARG A 9 13.30 -7.14 8.54
N ASN A 10 12.63 -6.24 9.26
CA ASN A 10 11.26 -6.41 9.70
C ASN A 10 10.39 -6.17 8.48
N ARG A 11 10.24 -7.23 7.68
CA ARG A 11 9.36 -7.24 6.53
C ARG A 11 7.96 -6.81 7.01
N PRO A 12 7.26 -5.93 6.28
CA PRO A 12 5.89 -5.57 6.62
C PRO A 12 4.99 -6.80 6.68
N SER A 13 3.91 -6.72 7.46
CA SER A 13 2.94 -7.80 7.56
C SER A 13 2.21 -7.96 6.23
N ARG A 14 2.30 -9.16 5.63
CA ARG A 14 1.53 -9.55 4.44
C ARG A 14 0.18 -10.14 4.86
N ASP A 15 -0.53 -9.44 5.73
CA ASP A 15 -1.87 -9.87 6.12
C ASP A 15 -2.86 -9.57 4.99
N TYR A 16 -3.28 -10.64 4.30
CA TYR A 16 -4.30 -10.61 3.26
C TYR A 16 -5.71 -10.86 3.80
N SER A 17 -5.85 -11.31 5.05
CA SER A 17 -7.11 -11.79 5.60
C SER A 17 -8.02 -10.65 6.05
N THR A 18 -7.43 -9.55 6.54
CA THR A 18 -8.21 -8.42 7.03
C THR A 18 -8.46 -7.38 5.91
N PRO A 19 -9.72 -7.00 5.62
CA PRO A 19 -10.00 -5.85 4.78
C PRO A 19 -9.45 -4.56 5.40
N ILE A 20 -9.00 -3.59 4.58
CA ILE A 20 -8.50 -2.31 5.13
C ILE A 20 -9.61 -1.41 5.68
N THR A 21 -10.85 -1.62 5.24
CA THR A 21 -12.06 -0.95 5.71
C THR A 21 -13.23 -1.93 5.74
N SER A 22 -14.18 -1.74 6.66
CA SER A 22 -15.41 -2.55 6.72
C SER A 22 -16.38 -2.22 5.58
N ASN A 23 -16.52 -0.92 5.26
CA ASN A 23 -17.34 -0.43 4.16
C ASN A 23 -16.46 -0.04 2.98
N LYS A 24 -16.89 -0.39 1.76
CA LYS A 24 -16.18 -0.03 0.54
C LYS A 24 -16.40 1.45 0.19
N LEU A 25 -15.40 2.08 -0.43
CA LEU A 25 -15.51 3.44 -0.94
C LEU A 25 -16.56 3.51 -2.05
N ASP A 26 -17.58 4.34 -1.87
CA ASP A 26 -18.72 4.50 -2.79
C ASP A 26 -18.92 5.94 -3.28
N GLY A 27 -18.03 6.86 -2.90
CA GLY A 27 -18.09 8.28 -3.25
C GLY A 27 -18.80 9.14 -2.20
N SER A 28 -19.61 8.56 -1.32
CA SER A 28 -20.29 9.28 -0.23
C SER A 28 -19.55 9.21 1.11
N ASN A 29 -18.65 8.22 1.25
CA ASN A 29 -18.07 7.83 2.54
C ASN A 29 -16.55 8.02 2.66
N TYR A 30 -15.96 8.89 1.83
CA TYR A 30 -14.51 9.08 1.75
C TYR A 30 -13.84 9.35 3.11
N ALA A 31 -14.42 10.19 3.97
CA ALA A 31 -13.82 10.54 5.26
C ALA A 31 -13.63 9.30 6.16
N SER A 32 -14.66 8.46 6.28
CA SER A 32 -14.60 7.22 7.07
C SER A 32 -13.68 6.18 6.42
N TRP A 33 -13.77 6.04 5.08
CA TRP A 33 -12.93 5.09 4.34
C TRP A 33 -11.44 5.43 4.45
N SER A 34 -11.07 6.69 4.19
CA SER A 34 -9.68 7.16 4.23
C SER A 34 -9.07 7.03 5.62
N CYS A 35 -9.85 7.27 6.68
CA CYS A 35 -9.42 7.05 8.05
C CYS A 35 -9.10 5.57 8.32
N GLY A 36 -10.02 4.66 7.95
CA GLY A 36 -9.82 3.22 8.12
C GLY A 36 -8.65 2.68 7.30
N ALA A 37 -8.56 3.07 6.03
CA ALA A 37 -7.45 2.70 5.14
C ALA A 37 -6.11 3.15 5.72
N ARG A 38 -6.00 4.41 6.15
CA ARG A 38 -4.79 4.94 6.79
C ARG A 38 -4.41 4.16 8.04
N ILE A 39 -5.36 3.89 8.94
CA ILE A 39 -5.09 3.15 10.19
C ILE A 39 -4.57 1.75 9.89
N THR A 40 -5.26 0.99 9.04
CA THR A 40 -4.90 -0.40 8.74
C THR A 40 -3.59 -0.49 7.97
N ILE A 41 -3.36 0.36 6.97
CA ILE A 41 -2.10 0.38 6.21
C ILE A 41 -0.93 0.79 7.11
N THR A 42 -1.15 1.72 8.04
CA THR A 42 -0.12 2.14 9.01
C THR A 42 0.19 1.01 10.01
N SER A 43 -0.81 0.30 10.53
CA SER A 43 -0.58 -0.82 11.46
C SER A 43 0.21 -1.96 10.79
N ARG A 44 0.08 -2.11 9.47
CA ARG A 44 0.87 -3.05 8.65
C ARG A 44 2.27 -2.55 8.28
N ARG A 45 2.65 -1.33 8.69
CA ARG A 45 3.92 -0.65 8.36
C ARG A 45 4.08 -0.34 6.87
N MET A 46 2.96 -0.14 6.17
CA MET A 46 2.91 0.15 4.74
C MET A 46 2.54 1.60 4.41
N ALA A 47 2.52 2.50 5.40
CA ALA A 47 2.10 3.89 5.21
C ALA A 47 2.95 4.66 4.19
N SER A 48 4.22 4.28 3.98
CA SER A 48 5.12 4.95 3.03
C SER A 48 4.68 4.79 1.56
N TRP A 49 3.85 3.80 1.26
CA TRP A 49 3.38 3.50 -0.09
C TRP A 49 2.24 4.43 -0.52
N ILE A 50 1.37 4.83 0.41
CA ILE A 50 0.21 5.70 0.14
C ILE A 50 0.52 7.19 0.28
N ASN A 51 1.68 7.55 0.83
CA ASN A 51 2.08 8.95 1.04
C ASN A 51 3.24 9.39 0.14
N GLY A 52 3.65 8.55 -0.82
CA GLY A 52 4.71 8.85 -1.78
C GLY A 52 6.13 8.87 -1.19
N LYS A 53 6.31 8.56 0.10
CA LYS A 53 7.65 8.54 0.73
C LYS A 53 8.50 7.34 0.32
N LYS A 54 7.96 6.42 -0.47
CA LYS A 54 8.65 5.23 -1.01
C LYS A 54 8.77 5.33 -2.54
N PRO A 55 9.68 6.17 -3.06
CA PRO A 55 9.87 6.31 -4.51
C PRO A 55 10.32 4.98 -5.14
N ALA A 56 9.95 4.78 -6.40
CA ALA A 56 10.41 3.64 -7.17
C ALA A 56 11.95 3.65 -7.29
N PRO A 57 12.64 2.54 -6.97
CA PRO A 57 14.06 2.42 -7.28
C PRO A 57 14.27 2.29 -8.80
N SER A 58 15.52 2.37 -9.24
CA SER A 58 15.88 2.03 -10.62
C SER A 58 15.43 0.60 -10.97
N LEU A 59 14.95 0.40 -12.20
CA LEU A 59 14.55 -0.91 -12.73
C LEU A 59 15.70 -1.95 -12.66
N ASP A 60 16.95 -1.50 -12.82
CA ASP A 60 18.12 -2.36 -12.74
C ASP A 60 18.55 -2.69 -11.30
N SER A 61 17.86 -2.13 -10.31
CA SER A 61 18.16 -2.37 -8.90
C SER A 61 17.64 -3.73 -8.45
N ALA A 62 18.46 -4.47 -7.71
CA ALA A 62 18.03 -5.68 -7.01
C ALA A 62 16.88 -5.43 -6.01
N ALA A 63 16.60 -4.17 -5.65
CA ALA A 63 15.49 -3.78 -4.79
C ALA A 63 14.16 -3.54 -5.53
N TYR A 64 14.17 -3.48 -6.88
CA TYR A 64 12.96 -3.19 -7.65
C TYR A 64 11.89 -4.27 -7.49
N ALA A 65 12.26 -5.55 -7.58
CA ALA A 65 11.32 -6.66 -7.43
C ALA A 65 10.58 -6.63 -6.08
N GLU A 66 11.30 -6.40 -4.97
CA GLU A 66 10.66 -6.26 -3.65
C GLU A 66 9.78 -5.01 -3.57
N TRP A 67 10.22 -3.91 -4.17
CA TRP A 67 9.43 -2.68 -4.20
C TRP A 67 8.12 -2.90 -4.97
N GLU A 68 8.18 -3.57 -6.12
CA GLU A 68 7.03 -3.85 -6.97
C GLU A 68 6.03 -4.80 -6.30
N GLU A 69 6.52 -5.85 -5.62
CA GLU A 69 5.68 -6.75 -4.82
C GLU A 69 4.87 -6.00 -3.75
N ASP A 70 5.55 -5.14 -2.97
CA ASP A 70 4.92 -4.40 -1.88
C ASP A 70 3.99 -3.29 -2.43
N ASN A 71 4.35 -2.63 -3.54
CA ASN A 71 3.49 -1.66 -4.22
C ASN A 71 2.20 -2.32 -4.71
N CYS A 72 2.31 -3.44 -5.45
CA CYS A 72 1.16 -4.21 -5.94
C CYS A 72 0.26 -4.70 -4.79
N LEU A 73 0.85 -5.09 -3.67
CA LEU A 73 0.11 -5.49 -2.48
C LEU A 73 -0.78 -4.34 -1.97
N VAL A 74 -0.22 -3.14 -1.81
CA VAL A 74 -0.98 -1.98 -1.33
C VAL A 74 -2.04 -1.54 -2.35
N GLN A 75 -1.73 -1.58 -3.65
CA GLN A 75 -2.72 -1.34 -4.70
C GLN A 75 -3.89 -2.33 -4.61
N SER A 76 -3.60 -3.61 -4.37
CA SER A 76 -4.65 -4.63 -4.22
C SER A 76 -5.57 -4.32 -3.03
N TRP A 77 -5.03 -3.84 -1.92
CA TRP A 77 -5.83 -3.46 -0.76
C TRP A 77 -6.73 -2.25 -1.05
N LEU A 78 -6.19 -1.21 -1.69
CA LEU A 78 -6.93 -0.02 -2.05
C LEU A 78 -8.04 -0.34 -3.05
N LEU A 79 -7.72 -0.98 -4.19
CA LEU A 79 -8.70 -1.29 -5.23
C LEU A 79 -9.80 -2.26 -4.77
N ASN A 80 -9.47 -3.21 -3.89
CA ASN A 80 -10.47 -4.15 -3.35
C ASN A 80 -11.38 -3.51 -2.29
N SER A 81 -10.94 -2.41 -1.68
CA SER A 81 -11.74 -1.62 -0.74
C SER A 81 -12.67 -0.61 -1.42
N MET A 82 -12.72 -0.58 -2.75
CA MET A 82 -13.59 0.31 -3.53
C MET A 82 -14.75 -0.46 -4.14
N THR A 83 -15.88 0.23 -4.34
CA THR A 83 -16.95 -0.24 -5.21
C THR A 83 -16.48 -0.23 -6.67
N LYS A 84 -17.12 -1.02 -7.54
CA LYS A 84 -16.70 -1.14 -8.96
C LYS A 84 -16.61 0.22 -9.69
N PRO A 85 -17.60 1.15 -9.57
CA PRO A 85 -17.52 2.44 -10.26
C PRO A 85 -16.36 3.30 -9.79
N ILE A 86 -16.09 3.33 -8.47
CA ILE A 86 -14.97 4.08 -7.92
C ILE A 86 -13.64 3.45 -8.32
N ARG A 87 -13.53 2.13 -8.20
CA ARG A 87 -12.34 1.37 -8.57
C ARG A 87 -11.89 1.68 -10.00
N ALA A 88 -12.83 1.72 -10.96
CA ALA A 88 -12.56 1.99 -12.36
C ALA A 88 -11.84 3.34 -12.59
N LEU A 89 -11.98 4.31 -11.69
CA LEU A 89 -11.27 5.59 -11.76
C LEU A 89 -9.77 5.46 -11.46
N PHE A 90 -9.36 4.40 -10.76
CA PHE A 90 -8.00 4.21 -10.25
C PHE A 90 -7.30 2.95 -10.79
N GLU A 91 -7.96 2.12 -11.61
CA GLU A 91 -7.40 0.86 -12.13
C GLU A 91 -6.10 1.03 -12.92
N HIS A 92 -5.85 2.22 -13.47
CA HIS A 92 -4.66 2.53 -14.25
C HIS A 92 -3.60 3.32 -13.45
N GLY A 93 -3.77 3.47 -12.14
CA GLY A 93 -2.77 4.08 -11.26
C GLY A 93 -1.46 3.28 -11.30
N ALA A 94 -0.34 3.95 -11.59
CA ALA A 94 0.96 3.28 -11.73
C ALA A 94 1.46 2.73 -10.38
N THR A 95 1.14 3.41 -9.29
CA THR A 95 1.56 3.06 -7.94
C THR A 95 0.42 3.15 -6.94
N ALA A 96 0.62 2.60 -5.74
CA ALA A 96 -0.32 2.78 -4.63
C ALA A 96 -0.49 4.24 -4.19
N TYR A 97 0.43 5.12 -4.56
CA TYR A 97 0.31 6.56 -4.32
C TYR A 97 -0.63 7.26 -5.31
N ASP A 98 -0.82 6.67 -6.50
CA ASP A 98 -1.69 7.19 -7.55
C ASP A 98 -3.17 6.75 -7.40
N ILE A 99 -3.47 6.02 -6.32
CA ILE A 99 -4.81 5.50 -5.95
C ILE A 99 -5.32 6.27 -4.73
#